data_AF-A0A0A9EHD6-F1
#
_entry.id   AF-A0A0A9EHD6-F1
#
_cell.length_a   1.000
_cell.length_b   1.000
_cell.length_c   1.000
_cell.angle_alpha   90.00
_cell.angle_beta   90.00
_cell.angle_gamma   90.00
#
_symmetry.space_group_name_H-M   'P 1'
#
loop_
_entity.id
_entity.type
_entity.pdbx_description
1 polymer ?
#
loop_
_entity_poly.entity_id
_entity_poly.type
_entity_poly.pdbx_seq_one_letter_code
_entity_poly.pdbx_strand_id
1 'polypeptide(L)' 'MKLCGSRGGGNAAARAVFWQARKGLSYTVAFETDRDRNAAIMLARKFASNCNVALTGPGDHGGT' A
#
# COMPACT_ATOMS: atom_id res chain seq x y z
N MET A 1 9.95 -0.81 4.00
CA MET A 1 9.00 -0.72 2.87
C MET A 1 7.73 -0.03 3.34
N LYS A 2 6.99 0.67 2.47
CA LYS A 2 5.70 1.29 2.82
C LYS A 2 4.65 0.96 1.76
N LEU A 3 3.41 0.72 2.17
CA LEU A 3 2.29 0.44 1.27
C LEU A 3 0.98 1.00 1.83
N CYS A 4 0.29 1.79 1.02
CA CYS A 4 -1.04 2.33 1.33
C CYS A 4 -1.86 2.57 0.06
N GLY A 5 -3.14 2.88 0.20
CA GLY A 5 -3.91 3.44 -0.92
C GLY A 5 -3.28 4.75 -1.41
N SER A 6 -3.43 5.05 -2.69
CA SER A 6 -2.96 6.33 -3.23
C SER A 6 -3.72 7.49 -2.58
N ARG A 7 -3.00 8.52 -2.11
CA ARG A 7 -3.57 9.72 -1.49
C ARG A 7 -3.73 10.90 -2.49
N GLY A 8 -3.33 10.70 -3.75
CA GLY A 8 -3.48 11.65 -4.85
C GLY A 8 -3.85 10.95 -6.16
N GLY A 9 -4.18 11.71 -7.20
CA GLY A 9 -4.57 11.17 -8.52
C GLY A 9 -6.08 11.13 -8.81
N GLY A 10 -6.89 11.92 -8.10
CA GLY A 10 -8.31 12.10 -8.39
C GLY A 10 -9.10 10.78 -8.37
N ASN A 11 -9.97 10.58 -9.36
CA ASN A 11 -10.86 9.42 -9.42
C ASN A 11 -10.12 8.07 -9.55
N ALA A 12 -8.88 8.09 -10.04
CA ALA A 12 -8.05 6.89 -10.16
C ALA A 12 -7.47 6.43 -8.80
N ALA A 13 -7.46 7.29 -7.79
CA ALA A 13 -6.90 6.98 -6.47
C ALA A 13 -7.59 5.78 -5.80
N ALA A 14 -8.89 5.60 -6.03
CA ALA A 14 -9.67 4.49 -5.49
C ALA A 14 -9.18 3.11 -5.99
N ARG A 15 -8.52 3.07 -7.15
CA ARG A 15 -7.98 1.84 -7.76
C ARG A 15 -6.46 1.77 -7.72
N ALA A 16 -5.78 2.69 -7.04
CA ALA A 16 -4.34 2.73 -7.00
C ALA A 16 -3.76 2.58 -5.59
N VAL A 17 -2.57 1.99 -5.51
CA VAL A 17 -1.74 1.98 -4.29
C VAL A 17 -0.50 2.82 -4.50
N PHE A 18 -0.04 3.42 -3.41
CA PHE A 18 1.32 3.92 -3.31
C PHE A 18 2.19 2.85 -2.64
N TRP A 19 3.25 2.43 -3.32
CA TRP A 19 4.23 1.48 -2.82
C TRP A 19 5.62 2.10 -2.82
N GLN A 20 6.25 2.18 -1.66
CA GLN A 20 7.66 2.52 -1.53
C GLN A 20 8.46 1.27 -1.17
N ALA A 21 9.11 0.68 -2.18
CA ALA A 21 9.94 -0.51 -2.01
C ALA A 21 11.11 -0.22 -1.07
N ARG A 22 11.83 0.88 -1.31
CA ARG A 22 12.93 1.41 -0.48
C ARG A 22 13.00 2.93 -0.56
N LYS A 23 13.82 3.56 0.29
CA LYS A 23 14.03 5.02 0.25
C LYS A 23 14.52 5.42 -1.16
N GLY A 24 13.87 6.42 -1.74
CA GLY A 24 14.17 6.90 -3.10
C GLY A 24 13.59 6.06 -4.24
N LEU A 25 12.85 4.98 -3.97
CA LEU A 25 12.18 4.17 -4.99
C LEU A 25 10.72 3.90 -4.62
N SER A 26 9.81 4.53 -5.34
CA SER A 26 8.36 4.40 -5.13
C SER A 26 7.59 4.34 -6.43
N TYR A 27 6.43 3.67 -6.37
CA TYR A 27 5.54 3.42 -7.49
C TYR A 27 4.11 3.76 -7.11
N THR A 28 3.33 4.16 -8.09
CA THR A 28 1.88 4.15 -8.05
C THR A 28 1.41 3.03 -8.95
N VAL A 29 0.72 2.03 -8.39
CA VAL A 29 0.24 0.86 -9.13
C VAL A 29 -1.27 0.92 -9.19
N ALA A 30 -1.83 0.96 -10.39
CA ALA A 30 -3.27 0.91 -10.63
C ALA A 30 -3.72 -0.54 -10.81
N PHE A 31 -4.93 -0.82 -10.33
CA PHE A 31 -5.60 -2.12 -10.42
C PHE A 31 -6.83 -2.01 -11.31
N GLU A 32 -7.27 -3.15 -11.84
CA GLU A 32 -8.49 -3.23 -12.65
C GLU A 32 -9.72 -2.82 -11.85
N THR A 33 -9.80 -3.29 -10.60
CA THR A 33 -10.86 -2.95 -9.65
C THR A 33 -10.33 -2.39 -8.33
N ASP A 34 -11.18 -1.64 -7.64
CA ASP A 34 -10.98 -1.19 -6.26
C ASP A 34 -10.92 -2.37 -5.28
N ARG A 35 -11.66 -3.46 -5.56
CA ARG A 35 -11.58 -4.72 -4.81
C ARG A 35 -10.19 -5.35 -4.91
N ASP A 36 -9.61 -5.47 -6.11
CA ASP A 36 -8.28 -6.05 -6.30
C ASP A 36 -7.21 -5.20 -5.61
N ARG A 37 -7.33 -3.87 -5.70
CA ARG A 37 -6.50 -2.92 -4.97
C ARG A 37 -6.53 -3.20 -3.46
N ASN A 38 -7.72 -3.36 -2.89
CA ASN A 38 -7.88 -3.64 -1.46
C ASN A 38 -7.31 -5.01 -1.07
N ALA A 39 -7.57 -6.04 -1.88
CA ALA A 39 -7.03 -7.38 -1.67
C ALA A 39 -5.50 -7.38 -1.67
N ALA A 40 -4.87 -6.67 -2.61
CA ALA A 40 -3.41 -6.56 -2.69
C ALA A 40 -2.81 -5.89 -1.44
N ILE A 41 -3.42 -4.80 -0.93
CA ILE A 41 -2.99 -4.16 0.32
C ILE A 41 -3.10 -5.13 1.51
N MET A 42 -4.25 -5.78 1.66
CA MET A 42 -4.50 -6.69 2.78
C MET A 42 -3.53 -7.88 2.76
N LEU A 43 -3.33 -8.48 1.59
CA LEU A 43 -2.44 -9.63 1.42
C LEU A 43 -0.98 -9.26 1.68
N ALA A 44 -0.52 -8.13 1.13
CA ALA A 44 0.84 -7.63 1.37
C ALA A 44 1.09 -7.35 2.86
N ARG A 45 0.11 -6.76 3.56
CA ARG A 45 0.19 -6.52 5.01
C ARG A 45 0.19 -7.82 5.82
N LYS A 46 -0.65 -8.79 5.45
CA LYS A 46 -0.67 -10.11 6.09
C LYS A 46 0.68 -10.80 5.96
N PHE A 47 1.26 -10.85 4.75
CA PHE A 47 2.57 -11.47 4.54
C PHE A 47 3.69 -10.70 5.23
N ALA A 48 3.68 -9.37 5.21
CA ALA A 48 4.66 -8.59 5.95
C ALA A 48 4.57 -8.87 7.47
N SER A 49 3.36 -8.96 8.02
CA SER A 49 3.15 -9.33 9.42
C SER A 49 3.68 -10.72 9.74
N ASN A 50 3.50 -11.71 8.85
CA ASN A 50 4.09 -13.04 9.02
C ASN A 50 5.63 -13.00 9.05
N CYS A 51 6.24 -11.96 8.48
CA CYS A 51 7.69 -11.70 8.54
C CYS A 51 8.08 -10.74 9.67
N ASN A 52 7.20 -10.43 10.63
CA ASN A 52 7.40 -9.45 11.70
C ASN A 52 7.72 -8.03 11.19
N VAL A 53 7.19 -7.66 10.02
CA VAL A 53 7.34 -6.33 9.42
C VAL A 53 6.00 -5.60 9.43
N ALA A 54 5.94 -4.44 10.07
CA ALA A 54 4.79 -3.54 9.98
C ALA A 54 4.79 -2.78 8.63
N LEU A 55 3.95 -3.21 7.70
CA LEU A 55 3.79 -2.57 6.39
C LEU A 55 2.66 -1.53 6.41
N THR A 56 3.02 -0.26 6.64
CA THR A 56 2.06 0.86 6.76
C THR A 56 2.31 1.94 5.70
N GLY A 57 1.43 2.94 5.62
CA GLY A 57 1.63 4.11 4.79
C GLY A 57 2.63 5.12 5.39
N PRO A 58 3.13 6.08 4.61
CA PRO A 58 3.93 7.18 5.15
C PRO A 58 3.16 7.97 6.22
N GLY A 59 3.72 8.05 7.43
CA GLY A 59 3.13 8.76 8.56
C GLY A 59 2.12 7.94 9.38
N ASP A 60 1.83 6.70 8.98
CA ASP A 60 0.94 5.83 9.73
C ASP A 60 1.73 5.17 10.87
N HIS A 61 1.27 5.33 12.11
CA HIS A 61 1.78 4.59 13.25
C HIS A 61 1.26 3.14 13.18
N GLY A 62 2.17 2.16 13.14
CA GLY A 62 1.78 0.77 13.34
C GLY A 62 1.20 0.64 14.74
N GLY A 63 -0.05 0.15 14.87
CA GLY A 63 -0.65 -0.11 16.16
C GLY A 63 0.28 -0.97 17.01
N THR A 64 0.45 -0.56 18.27
CA THR A 64 1.24 -1.20 19.33
C THR A 64 0.89 -2.66 19.53
#